data_AF-A0A1Y5DWB0-F1
#
_entry.id   AF-A0A1Y5DWB0-F1
#
_cell.length_a   1.000
_cell.length_b   1.000
_cell.length_c   1.000
_cell.angle_alpha   90.00
_cell.angle_beta   90.00
_cell.angle_gamma   90.00
#
_symmetry.space_group_name_H-M   'P 1'
#
loop_
_entity.id
_entity.type
_entity.pdbx_description
1 polymer ?
#
loop_
_entity_poly.entity_id
_entity_poly.type
_entity_poly.pdbx_seq_one_letter_code
_entity_poly.pdbx_strand_id
1 'polypeptide(L)'
;MIANWQAVGFQHGVMNTDNMSILGDTIDYGHYGFMESYDPKWVANQSDYEARYAFERQPGVALWNLNCLFHCFSKHLARPQLVSILSKYETKLMGYFQILIRTKLGLIKSVDQDQELFSSLLLLLEKERIDYTCFWRNLSQMKDAQDRSLLLENVNNKPAFEAWLEQYSQRRVQESGNWLAVRVEMLKINPKYIVRNYLAQQVIDAALNGDYQVFEDMITVLQNPYDEHDALNYLAIAADNQQHSICVSCSS
;
A
#
# COMPACT_ATOMS: atom_id res chain seq x y z
N MET A 1 -12.06 0.58 3.92
CA MET A 1 -11.56 -0.30 2.84
C MET A 1 -10.58 0.41 1.92
N ILE A 2 -11.04 1.23 0.95
CA ILE A 2 -10.17 1.78 -0.11
C ILE A 2 -8.96 2.58 0.42
N ALA A 3 -9.13 3.41 1.46
CA ALA A 3 -8.02 4.12 2.07
C ALA A 3 -6.91 3.18 2.60
N ASN A 4 -7.28 2.02 3.16
CA ASN A 4 -6.30 1.01 3.57
C ASN A 4 -5.59 0.41 2.36
N TRP A 5 -6.32 0.06 1.30
CA TRP A 5 -5.72 -0.47 0.07
C TRP A 5 -4.69 0.50 -0.50
N GLN A 6 -5.03 1.78 -0.57
CA GLN A 6 -4.12 2.83 -1.05
C GLN A 6 -2.90 2.99 -0.13
N ALA A 7 -3.06 2.85 1.20
CA ALA A 7 -1.96 3.03 2.14
C ALA A 7 -0.97 1.85 2.18
N VAL A 8 -1.41 0.63 1.83
CA VAL A 8 -0.56 -0.58 1.81
C VAL A 8 -0.13 -1.00 0.40
N GLY A 9 -0.53 -0.26 -0.63
CA GLY A 9 -0.18 -0.60 -2.02
C GLY A 9 -0.96 -1.80 -2.57
N PHE A 10 -2.16 -2.09 -2.06
CA PHE A 10 -2.98 -3.19 -2.57
C PHE A 10 -3.80 -2.77 -3.80
N GLN A 11 -3.76 -3.58 -4.84
CA GLN A 11 -4.54 -3.44 -6.08
C GLN A 11 -5.44 -4.68 -6.23
N HIS A 12 -6.76 -4.49 -6.28
CA HIS A 12 -7.73 -5.60 -6.27
C HIS A 12 -7.82 -6.37 -7.60
N GLY A 13 -7.60 -5.69 -8.72
CA GLY A 13 -7.63 -6.23 -10.08
C GLY A 13 -8.99 -6.26 -10.76
N VAL A 14 -10.08 -6.40 -9.99
CA VAL A 14 -11.45 -6.58 -10.52
C VAL A 14 -12.49 -5.97 -9.59
N MET A 15 -12.62 -4.63 -9.61
CA MET A 15 -13.59 -3.92 -8.78
C MET A 15 -14.96 -3.79 -9.47
N ASN A 16 -15.51 -4.91 -9.96
CA ASN A 16 -16.88 -4.95 -10.43
C ASN A 16 -17.86 -4.74 -9.26
N THR A 17 -19.09 -4.32 -9.54
CA THR A 17 -20.09 -4.02 -8.51
C THR A 17 -20.49 -5.23 -7.65
N ASP A 18 -20.46 -6.42 -8.23
CA ASP A 18 -20.68 -7.70 -7.56
C ASP A 18 -19.53 -8.09 -6.61
N ASN A 19 -18.34 -7.52 -6.82
CA ASN A 19 -17.16 -7.68 -5.97
C ASN A 19 -17.02 -6.56 -4.92
N MET A 20 -18.06 -5.76 -4.71
CA MET A 20 -18.10 -4.74 -3.66
C MET A 20 -18.97 -5.23 -2.50
N SER A 21 -18.33 -5.71 -1.44
CA SER A 21 -19.03 -6.10 -0.21
C SER A 21 -19.82 -4.93 0.37
N ILE A 22 -21.09 -5.17 0.70
CA ILE A 22 -21.94 -4.17 1.39
C ILE A 22 -21.42 -3.81 2.78
N LEU A 23 -20.64 -4.70 3.39
CA LEU A 23 -19.99 -4.49 4.69
C LEU A 23 -18.69 -3.68 4.57
N GLY A 24 -18.16 -3.52 3.35
CA GLY A 24 -16.87 -2.87 3.10
C GLY A 24 -15.66 -3.77 3.33
N ASP A 25 -15.84 -5.08 3.22
CA ASP A 25 -14.77 -6.08 3.24
C ASP A 25 -14.15 -6.27 1.85
N THR A 26 -12.88 -6.67 1.81
CA THR A 26 -12.23 -7.11 0.56
C THR A 26 -12.70 -8.52 0.24
N ILE A 27 -13.21 -8.75 -0.97
CA ILE A 27 -13.77 -10.03 -1.39
C ILE A 27 -13.29 -10.37 -2.80
N ASP A 28 -13.43 -11.63 -3.21
CA ASP A 28 -13.10 -12.10 -4.56
C ASP A 28 -11.64 -11.81 -4.99
N TYR A 29 -10.71 -12.46 -4.30
CA TYR A 29 -9.27 -12.41 -4.57
C TYR A 29 -8.95 -13.19 -5.86
N GLY A 30 -8.97 -12.51 -7.00
CA GLY A 30 -8.53 -13.04 -8.29
C GLY A 30 -7.18 -12.44 -8.70
N HIS A 31 -7.20 -11.50 -9.62
CA HIS A 31 -6.00 -10.83 -10.17
C HIS A 31 -5.51 -9.67 -9.28
N TYR A 32 -5.43 -9.90 -7.97
CA TYR A 32 -4.95 -8.88 -7.03
C TYR A 32 -3.41 -8.83 -7.03
N GLY A 33 -2.87 -7.79 -6.39
CA GLY A 33 -1.47 -7.80 -6.00
C GLY A 33 -1.14 -6.70 -5.00
N PHE A 34 -0.02 -6.89 -4.32
CA PHE A 34 0.63 -5.83 -3.55
C PHE A 34 1.72 -5.19 -4.40
N MET A 35 1.77 -3.87 -4.36
CA MET A 35 2.71 -3.08 -5.13
C MET A 35 4.14 -3.37 -4.67
N GLU A 36 4.99 -3.78 -5.62
CA GLU A 36 6.44 -3.89 -5.47
C GLU A 36 7.02 -2.46 -5.54
N SER A 37 7.70 -2.09 -6.64
CA SER A 37 8.04 -0.70 -6.92
C SER A 37 6.80 0.20 -6.99
N TYR A 38 6.87 1.38 -6.38
CA TYR A 38 5.79 2.34 -6.44
C TYR A 38 5.51 2.77 -7.89
N ASP A 39 4.30 2.49 -8.35
CA ASP A 39 3.79 2.89 -9.66
C ASP A 39 2.28 3.14 -9.53
N PRO A 40 1.83 4.41 -9.56
CA PRO A 40 0.41 4.73 -9.38
C PRO A 40 -0.47 4.16 -10.50
N LYS A 41 0.11 3.91 -11.69
CA LYS A 41 -0.60 3.41 -12.87
C LYS A 41 -0.55 1.89 -12.97
N TRP A 42 0.02 1.22 -11.98
CA TRP A 42 0.15 -0.23 -11.99
C TRP A 42 -1.21 -0.94 -12.05
N VAL A 43 -1.25 -1.99 -12.87
CA VAL A 43 -2.39 -2.87 -13.10
C VAL A 43 -1.91 -4.30 -12.83
N ALA A 44 -2.44 -4.94 -11.80
CA ALA A 44 -2.11 -6.35 -11.51
C ALA A 44 -2.86 -7.30 -12.45
N ASN A 45 -4.05 -6.91 -12.92
CA ASN A 45 -4.86 -7.70 -13.84
C ASN A 45 -4.43 -7.51 -15.31
N GLN A 46 -3.76 -8.52 -15.87
CA GLN A 46 -3.32 -8.49 -17.27
C GLN A 46 -4.45 -8.45 -18.30
N SER A 47 -5.70 -8.76 -17.91
CA SER A 47 -6.88 -8.64 -18.77
C SER A 47 -7.50 -7.24 -18.75
N ASP A 48 -7.04 -6.34 -17.87
CA ASP A 48 -7.50 -4.94 -17.80
C ASP A 48 -6.71 -4.03 -18.74
N TYR A 49 -6.92 -4.21 -20.05
CA TYR A 49 -6.20 -3.48 -21.10
C TYR A 49 -6.43 -1.95 -21.07
N GLU A 50 -7.56 -1.50 -20.51
CA GLU A 50 -7.89 -0.07 -20.38
C GLU A 50 -7.39 0.54 -19.06
N ALA A 51 -6.74 -0.29 -18.22
CA ALA A 51 -6.29 0.06 -16.89
C ALA A 51 -7.43 0.64 -16.03
N ARG A 52 -8.67 0.15 -16.21
CA ARG A 52 -9.86 0.62 -15.48
C ARG A 52 -9.65 0.53 -13.98
N TYR A 53 -9.00 -0.53 -13.53
CA TYR A 53 -8.75 -0.86 -12.13
C TYR A 53 -7.32 -0.56 -11.67
N ALA A 54 -6.54 0.23 -12.43
CA ALA A 54 -5.21 0.68 -12.01
C ALA A 54 -5.21 1.21 -10.56
N PHE A 55 -4.09 1.06 -9.87
CA PHE A 55 -3.97 1.37 -8.44
C PHE A 55 -4.53 2.76 -8.07
N GLU A 56 -4.13 3.81 -8.80
CA GLU A 56 -4.58 5.19 -8.59
C GLU A 56 -6.08 5.41 -8.87
N ARG A 57 -6.70 4.54 -9.67
CA ARG A 57 -8.11 4.66 -10.08
C ARG A 57 -9.07 4.02 -9.09
N GLN A 58 -8.59 3.14 -8.20
CA GLN A 58 -9.44 2.42 -7.23
C GLN A 58 -10.34 3.35 -6.39
N PRO A 59 -9.90 4.53 -5.90
CA PRO A 59 -10.78 5.50 -5.24
C PRO A 59 -11.94 5.99 -6.11
N GLY A 60 -11.68 6.31 -7.37
CA GLY A 60 -12.70 6.76 -8.32
C GLY A 60 -13.66 5.65 -8.73
N VAL A 61 -13.14 4.44 -8.95
CA VAL A 61 -13.95 3.25 -9.26
C VAL A 61 -14.89 2.91 -8.11
N ALA A 62 -14.42 2.95 -6.86
CA ALA A 62 -15.28 2.71 -5.71
C ALA A 62 -16.38 3.79 -5.56
N LEU A 63 -16.11 5.05 -5.87
CA LEU A 63 -17.16 6.08 -5.94
C LEU A 63 -18.19 5.76 -7.02
N TRP A 64 -17.74 5.31 -8.20
CA TRP A 64 -18.62 4.89 -9.28
C TRP A 64 -19.51 3.71 -8.86
N ASN A 65 -18.95 2.69 -8.21
CA ASN A 65 -19.70 1.55 -7.69
C ASN A 65 -20.71 1.97 -6.61
N LEU A 66 -20.35 2.90 -5.72
CA LEU A 66 -21.30 3.46 -4.74
C LEU A 66 -22.45 4.19 -5.43
N ASN A 67 -22.19 4.91 -6.52
CA ASN A 67 -23.24 5.55 -7.30
C ASN A 67 -24.19 4.52 -7.95
N CYS A 68 -23.67 3.40 -8.46
CA CYS A 68 -24.48 2.28 -8.94
C CYS A 68 -25.37 1.70 -7.84
N LEU A 69 -24.80 1.42 -6.66
CA LEU A 69 -25.56 0.96 -5.49
C LEU A 69 -26.66 1.96 -5.11
N PHE A 70 -26.36 3.25 -5.14
CA PHE A 70 -27.30 4.30 -4.74
C PHE A 70 -28.46 4.45 -5.71
N HIS A 71 -28.26 4.13 -6.98
CA HIS A 71 -29.34 4.07 -7.95
C HIS A 71 -30.42 3.05 -7.55
N CYS A 72 -30.05 1.94 -6.90
CA CYS A 72 -30.99 0.94 -6.38
C CYS A 72 -31.92 1.51 -5.29
N PHE A 73 -31.50 2.57 -4.59
CA PHE A 73 -32.30 3.24 -3.54
C PHE A 73 -33.16 4.41 -4.06
N SER A 74 -33.16 4.67 -5.37
CA SER A 74 -33.87 5.82 -5.98
C SER A 74 -35.40 5.81 -5.76
N LYS A 75 -36.00 4.67 -5.45
CA LYS A 75 -37.43 4.55 -5.08
C LYS A 75 -37.71 4.88 -3.62
N HIS A 76 -36.68 4.95 -2.79
CA HIS A 76 -36.78 5.16 -1.34
C HIS A 76 -36.17 6.49 -0.88
N LEU A 77 -35.24 7.05 -1.66
CA LEU A 77 -34.55 8.29 -1.36
C LEU A 77 -34.67 9.27 -2.52
N ALA A 78 -34.93 10.54 -2.21
CA ALA A 78 -34.93 11.60 -3.21
C ALA A 78 -33.50 11.87 -3.71
N ARG A 79 -33.36 12.30 -4.97
CA ARG A 79 -32.07 12.61 -5.59
C ARG A 79 -31.16 13.53 -4.75
N PRO A 80 -31.64 14.63 -4.13
CA PRO A 80 -30.79 15.47 -3.29
C PRO A 80 -30.21 14.72 -2.07
N GLN A 81 -30.94 13.77 -1.50
CA GLN A 81 -30.46 12.96 -0.38
C GLN A 81 -29.35 12.02 -0.83
N LEU A 82 -29.52 11.33 -1.96
CA LEU A 82 -28.50 10.45 -2.54
C LEU A 82 -27.19 11.19 -2.83
N VAL A 83 -27.29 12.37 -3.46
CA VAL A 83 -26.12 13.23 -3.74
C VAL A 83 -25.42 13.67 -2.45
N SER A 84 -26.19 14.08 -1.43
CA SER A 84 -25.63 14.48 -0.13
C SER A 84 -24.93 13.34 0.62
N ILE A 85 -25.34 12.09 0.39
CA ILE A 85 -24.66 10.92 0.97
C ILE A 85 -23.38 10.62 0.18
N LEU A 86 -23.43 10.60 -1.17
CA LEU A 86 -22.26 10.34 -2.02
C LEU A 86 -21.15 11.35 -1.82
N SER A 87 -21.49 12.62 -1.63
CA SER A 87 -20.48 13.69 -1.45
C SER A 87 -19.62 13.50 -0.19
N LYS A 88 -20.06 12.69 0.77
CA LYS A 88 -19.27 12.36 1.97
C LYS A 88 -18.12 11.40 1.67
N TYR A 89 -18.19 10.63 0.57
CA TYR A 89 -17.22 9.59 0.26
C TYR A 89 -15.80 10.14 0.16
N GLU A 90 -15.60 11.18 -0.65
CA GLU A 90 -14.27 11.73 -0.92
C GLU A 90 -13.63 12.29 0.36
N THR A 91 -14.39 13.10 1.12
CA THR A 91 -13.92 13.64 2.40
C THR A 91 -13.57 12.53 3.39
N LYS A 92 -14.39 11.47 3.47
CA LYS A 92 -14.10 10.33 4.36
C LYS A 92 -12.87 9.56 3.91
N LEU A 93 -12.77 9.24 2.62
CA LEU A 93 -11.64 8.51 2.05
C LEU A 93 -10.33 9.27 2.27
N MET A 94 -10.30 10.56 1.92
CA MET A 94 -9.13 11.42 2.11
C MET A 94 -8.76 11.55 3.58
N GLY A 95 -9.74 11.77 4.47
CA GLY A 95 -9.48 11.86 5.91
C GLY A 95 -8.87 10.58 6.50
N TYR A 96 -9.39 9.41 6.14
CA TYR A 96 -8.81 8.13 6.59
C TYR A 96 -7.43 7.90 5.98
N PHE A 97 -7.24 8.20 4.69
CA PHE A 97 -5.97 8.02 4.02
C PHE A 97 -4.87 8.91 4.61
N GLN A 98 -5.17 10.19 4.89
CA GLN A 98 -4.23 11.10 5.55
C GLN A 98 -3.81 10.63 6.94
N ILE A 99 -4.74 10.05 7.72
CA ILE A 99 -4.41 9.46 9.02
C ILE A 99 -3.43 8.29 8.83
N LEU A 100 -3.74 7.36 7.92
CA LEU A 100 -2.89 6.19 7.65
C LEU A 100 -1.49 6.59 7.23
N ILE A 101 -1.36 7.50 6.26
CA ILE A 101 -0.06 7.97 5.77
C ILE A 101 0.73 8.70 6.86
N ARG A 102 0.09 9.58 7.63
CA ARG A 102 0.76 10.24 8.78
C ARG A 102 1.28 9.22 9.78
N THR A 103 0.47 8.21 10.12
CA THR A 103 0.91 7.14 11.03
C THR A 103 2.08 6.34 10.44
N LYS A 104 2.09 6.04 9.14
CA LYS A 104 3.21 5.38 8.45
C LYS A 104 4.49 6.22 8.46
N LEU A 105 4.36 7.56 8.47
CA LEU A 105 5.46 8.53 8.66
C LEU A 105 5.79 8.79 10.15
N GLY A 106 5.11 8.13 11.08
CA GLY A 106 5.29 8.35 12.52
C GLY A 106 4.80 9.71 13.02
N LEU A 107 4.02 10.46 12.24
CA LEU A 107 3.52 11.79 12.57
C LEU A 107 2.20 11.71 13.35
N ILE A 108 2.09 12.47 14.44
CA ILE A 108 0.90 12.47 15.31
C ILE A 108 0.01 13.65 14.96
N LYS A 109 0.57 14.87 14.92
CA LYS A 109 -0.17 16.08 14.58
C LYS A 109 -0.49 16.10 13.09
N SER A 110 -1.63 16.69 12.75
CA SER A 110 -1.97 17.03 11.38
C SER A 110 -1.55 18.47 11.14
N VAL A 111 -0.71 18.71 10.15
CA VAL A 111 -0.36 20.06 9.70
C VAL A 111 -0.44 20.14 8.17
N ASP A 112 -0.65 21.34 7.64
CA ASP A 112 -0.89 21.53 6.20
C ASP A 112 0.30 21.08 5.33
N GLN A 113 1.53 21.19 5.85
CA GLN A 113 2.74 20.75 5.13
C GLN A 113 2.83 19.23 4.92
N ASP A 114 2.05 18.42 5.66
CA ASP A 114 2.10 16.96 5.55
C ASP A 114 1.70 16.48 4.14
N GLN A 115 0.80 17.21 3.47
CA GLN A 115 0.35 16.87 2.12
C GLN A 115 1.46 17.06 1.07
N GLU A 116 2.24 18.13 1.18
CA GLU A 116 3.37 18.39 0.28
C GLU A 116 4.51 17.41 0.52
N LEU A 117 4.82 17.12 1.80
CA LEU A 117 5.80 16.12 2.19
C LEU A 117 5.47 14.73 1.62
N PHE A 118 4.20 14.34 1.68
CA PHE A 118 3.77 13.05 1.14
C PHE A 118 3.73 13.05 -0.39
N SER A 119 3.21 14.10 -1.03
CA SER A 119 3.17 14.19 -2.50
C SER A 119 4.57 14.15 -3.11
N SER A 120 5.52 14.88 -2.52
CA SER A 120 6.93 14.87 -2.97
C SER A 120 7.60 13.51 -2.77
N LEU A 121 7.26 12.78 -1.70
CA LEU A 121 7.71 11.40 -1.50
C LEU A 121 7.25 10.50 -2.65
N LEU A 122 5.96 10.51 -2.98
CA LEU A 122 5.40 9.63 -4.01
C LEU A 122 6.07 9.86 -5.38
N LEU A 123 6.35 11.13 -5.72
CA LEU A 123 7.09 11.47 -6.94
C LEU A 123 8.51 10.89 -6.95
N LEU A 124 9.19 10.89 -5.80
CA LEU A 124 10.52 10.29 -5.66
C LEU A 124 10.47 8.76 -5.76
N LEU A 125 9.50 8.12 -5.10
CA LEU A 125 9.33 6.66 -5.16
C LEU A 125 9.00 6.21 -6.58
N GLU A 126 8.16 6.95 -7.30
CA GLU A 126 7.80 6.65 -8.71
C GLU A 126 9.01 6.80 -9.62
N LYS A 127 9.72 7.93 -9.52
CA LYS A 127 10.87 8.23 -10.37
C LYS A 127 12.01 7.23 -10.19
N GLU A 128 12.30 6.86 -8.95
CA GLU A 128 13.40 5.95 -8.60
C GLU A 128 12.95 4.49 -8.54
N ARG A 129 11.67 4.18 -8.82
CA ARG A 129 11.08 2.82 -8.79
C ARG A 129 11.34 2.08 -7.47
N ILE A 130 11.22 2.79 -6.35
CA ILE A 130 11.51 2.23 -5.03
C ILE A 130 10.40 1.26 -4.59
N ASP A 131 10.78 0.12 -4.04
CA ASP A 131 9.84 -0.83 -3.43
C ASP A 131 9.03 -0.16 -2.32
N TYR A 132 7.70 -0.16 -2.47
CA TYR A 132 6.79 0.60 -1.64
C TYR A 132 6.82 0.10 -0.18
N THR A 133 6.77 -1.21 0.02
CA THR A 133 6.77 -1.83 1.36
C THR A 133 8.10 -1.63 2.07
N CYS A 134 9.21 -1.92 1.38
CA CYS A 134 10.56 -1.76 1.91
C CYS A 134 10.87 -0.30 2.25
N PHE A 135 10.41 0.68 1.47
CA PHE A 135 10.57 2.09 1.82
C PHE A 135 9.98 2.38 3.21
N TRP A 136 8.72 2.02 3.43
CA TRP A 136 8.05 2.24 4.72
C TRP A 136 8.74 1.51 5.86
N ARG A 137 9.17 0.27 5.63
CA ARG A 137 9.88 -0.52 6.63
C ARG A 137 11.22 0.12 6.97
N ASN A 138 12.01 0.51 5.98
CA ASN A 138 13.32 1.13 6.16
C ASN A 138 13.23 2.51 6.80
N LEU A 139 12.21 3.32 6.46
CA LEU A 139 11.93 4.58 7.13
C LEU A 139 11.69 4.38 8.64
N SER A 140 11.03 3.28 9.00
CA SER A 140 10.77 2.94 10.40
C SER A 140 12.04 2.53 11.15
N GLN A 141 13.12 2.16 10.47
CA GLN A 141 14.37 1.71 11.10
C GLN A 141 15.24 2.87 11.58
N MET A 142 15.02 4.09 11.11
CA MET A 142 15.80 5.27 11.49
C MET A 142 15.86 5.45 13.01
N LYS A 143 17.06 5.45 13.58
CA LYS A 143 17.27 5.67 15.03
C LYS A 143 17.34 7.15 15.40
N ASP A 144 17.72 7.99 14.44
CA ASP A 144 17.77 9.45 14.53
C ASP A 144 17.71 10.07 13.12
N ALA A 145 17.78 11.40 13.03
CA ALA A 145 17.69 12.14 11.77
C ALA A 145 18.85 11.87 10.79
N GLN A 146 19.98 11.32 11.24
CA GLN A 146 21.17 11.02 10.43
C GLN A 146 21.23 9.55 9.98
N ASP A 147 20.47 8.66 10.61
CA ASP A 147 20.38 7.23 10.25
C ASP A 147 19.59 7.00 8.95
N ARG A 148 20.20 7.37 7.82
CA ARG A 148 19.57 7.36 6.47
C ARG A 148 20.07 6.22 5.57
N SER A 149 20.94 5.35 6.09
CA SER A 149 21.69 4.36 5.31
C SER A 149 20.80 3.44 4.46
N LEU A 150 19.80 2.79 5.09
CA LEU A 150 18.86 1.87 4.43
C LEU A 150 17.96 2.54 3.38
N LEU A 151 17.79 3.87 3.45
CA LEU A 151 16.98 4.64 2.51
C LEU A 151 17.79 5.13 1.30
N LEU A 152 19.13 5.09 1.38
CA LEU A 152 20.04 5.60 0.36
C LEU A 152 20.86 4.50 -0.33
N GLU A 153 20.75 3.25 0.11
CA GLU A 153 21.53 2.12 -0.39
C GLU A 153 21.28 1.86 -1.88
N ASN A 154 20.02 1.78 -2.30
CA ASN A 154 19.59 1.40 -3.65
C ASN A 154 18.88 2.53 -4.42
N VAL A 155 19.26 3.79 -4.15
CA VAL A 155 18.69 4.98 -4.82
C VAL A 155 19.71 5.56 -5.78
N ASN A 156 19.30 5.87 -7.02
CA ASN A 156 20.18 6.49 -7.99
C ASN A 156 20.36 7.99 -7.69
N ASN A 157 19.26 8.70 -7.43
CA ASN A 157 19.27 10.13 -7.11
C ASN A 157 19.34 10.39 -5.59
N LYS A 158 20.48 10.03 -4.98
CA LYS A 158 20.73 10.25 -3.54
C LYS A 158 20.48 11.70 -3.08
N PRO A 159 20.92 12.76 -3.81
CA PRO A 159 20.70 14.14 -3.36
C PRO A 159 19.21 14.51 -3.21
N ALA A 160 18.35 14.00 -4.09
CA ALA A 160 16.91 14.28 -3.99
C ALA A 160 16.27 13.56 -2.79
N PHE A 161 16.68 12.32 -2.51
CA PHE A 161 16.25 11.59 -1.32
C PHE A 161 16.76 12.24 -0.03
N GLU A 162 18.03 12.67 0.00
CA GLU A 162 18.60 13.40 1.15
C GLU A 162 17.85 14.70 1.42
N ALA A 163 17.48 15.45 0.38
CA ALA A 163 16.68 16.66 0.51
C ALA A 163 15.29 16.38 1.10
N TRP A 164 14.63 15.31 0.63
CA TRP A 164 13.33 14.90 1.20
C TRP A 164 13.47 14.41 2.64
N LEU A 165 14.50 13.62 2.95
CA LEU A 165 14.77 13.12 4.32
C LEU A 165 15.09 14.26 5.29
N GLU A 166 15.71 15.33 4.80
CA GLU A 166 15.93 16.54 5.58
C GLU A 166 14.60 17.25 5.90
N GLN A 167 13.72 17.43 4.90
CA GLN A 167 12.37 17.98 5.13
C GLN A 167 11.56 17.11 6.10
N TYR A 168 11.58 15.79 5.92
CA TYR A 168 10.95 14.84 6.84
C TYR A 168 11.51 14.97 8.26
N SER A 169 12.84 15.03 8.42
CA SER A 169 13.49 15.19 9.73
C SER A 169 13.08 16.50 10.40
N GLN A 170 13.04 17.61 9.66
CA GLN A 170 12.58 18.91 10.18
C GLN A 170 11.11 18.86 10.60
N ARG A 171 10.25 18.19 9.81
CA ARG A 171 8.85 17.97 10.17
C ARG A 171 8.70 17.12 11.42
N ARG A 172 9.52 16.09 11.58
CA ARG A 172 9.55 15.19 12.75
C ARG A 172 9.95 15.90 14.04
N VAL A 173 10.86 16.88 13.98
CA VAL A 173 11.25 17.71 15.14
C VAL A 173 10.05 18.45 15.76
N GLN A 174 9.00 18.74 14.98
CA GLN A 174 7.79 19.42 15.46
C GLN A 174 6.82 18.49 16.24
N GLU A 175 7.07 17.18 16.23
CA GLU A 175 6.32 16.17 16.99
C GLU A 175 6.92 16.01 18.39
N SER A 176 7.77 14.99 18.55
CA SER A 176 8.61 14.71 19.70
C SER A 176 9.99 14.31 19.17
N GLY A 177 11.06 14.79 19.79
CA GLY A 177 12.44 14.46 19.39
C GLY A 177 12.84 13.00 19.65
N ASN A 178 11.92 12.14 20.09
CA ASN A 178 12.19 10.76 20.45
C ASN A 178 11.98 9.83 19.25
N TRP A 179 13.02 9.72 18.42
CA TRP A 179 13.05 8.84 17.25
C TRP A 179 12.89 7.36 17.60
N LEU A 180 13.48 6.91 18.70
CA LEU A 180 13.40 5.50 19.13
C LEU A 180 11.97 5.08 19.49
N ALA A 181 11.23 5.94 20.21
CA ALA A 181 9.84 5.66 20.54
C ALA A 181 8.95 5.61 19.28
N VAL A 182 9.14 6.55 18.35
CA VAL A 182 8.36 6.55 17.11
C VAL A 182 8.72 5.40 16.19
N ARG A 183 9.99 4.99 16.15
CA ARG A 183 10.42 3.76 15.46
C ARG A 183 9.60 2.55 15.91
N VAL A 184 9.41 2.36 17.21
CA VAL A 184 8.60 1.26 17.75
C VAL A 184 7.16 1.31 17.23
N GLU A 185 6.55 2.49 17.17
CA GLU A 185 5.18 2.64 16.67
C GLU A 185 5.08 2.46 15.15
N MET A 186 6.04 2.98 14.38
CA MET A 186 6.06 2.80 12.93
C MET A 186 6.24 1.34 12.53
N LEU A 187 7.08 0.58 13.26
CA LEU A 187 7.29 -0.86 12.98
C LEU A 187 6.03 -1.70 13.18
N LYS A 188 5.07 -1.27 14.02
CA LYS A 188 3.77 -1.94 14.20
C LYS A 188 2.78 -1.67 13.04
N ILE A 189 3.06 -0.69 12.19
CA ILE A 189 2.16 -0.19 11.15
C ILE A 189 2.72 -0.42 9.75
N ASN A 190 4.04 -0.40 9.60
CA ASN A 190 4.76 -0.62 8.35
C ASN A 190 5.20 -2.08 8.28
N PRO A 191 4.51 -2.93 7.50
CA PRO A 191 4.79 -4.35 7.44
C PRO A 191 6.17 -4.60 6.86
N LYS A 192 6.78 -5.70 7.29
CA LYS A 192 8.00 -6.26 6.69
C LYS A 192 7.66 -7.27 5.60
N TYR A 193 6.55 -8.00 5.78
CA TYR A 193 6.13 -9.08 4.87
C TYR A 193 4.79 -8.73 4.23
N ILE A 194 4.69 -8.96 2.93
CA ILE A 194 3.47 -8.85 2.13
C ILE A 194 3.38 -10.06 1.19
N VAL A 195 2.19 -10.29 0.63
CA VAL A 195 1.98 -11.34 -0.38
C VAL A 195 2.51 -10.84 -1.72
N ARG A 196 3.85 -10.90 -1.91
CA ARG A 196 4.49 -10.56 -3.17
C ARG A 196 4.10 -11.58 -4.25
N ASN A 197 3.84 -11.12 -5.47
CA ASN A 197 3.38 -12.00 -6.55
C ASN A 197 4.38 -13.11 -6.87
N TYR A 198 5.69 -12.80 -6.86
CA TYR A 198 6.72 -13.81 -7.13
C TYR A 198 6.80 -14.87 -6.03
N LEU A 199 6.59 -14.49 -4.75
CA LEU A 199 6.56 -15.43 -3.63
C LEU A 199 5.32 -16.33 -3.70
N ALA A 200 4.17 -15.74 -4.04
CA ALA A 200 2.95 -16.52 -4.26
C ALA A 200 3.13 -17.51 -5.43
N GLN A 201 3.82 -17.14 -6.51
CA GLN A 201 4.14 -18.07 -7.59
C GLN A 201 5.09 -19.18 -7.13
N GLN A 202 6.14 -18.85 -6.36
CA GLN A 202 7.04 -19.87 -5.77
C GLN A 202 6.29 -20.86 -4.88
N VAL A 203 5.33 -20.37 -4.08
CA VAL A 203 4.45 -21.22 -3.27
C VAL A 203 3.64 -22.17 -4.14
N ILE A 204 3.04 -21.66 -5.23
CA ILE A 204 2.25 -22.49 -6.16
C ILE A 204 3.14 -23.56 -6.80
N ASP A 205 4.29 -23.17 -7.33
CA ASP A 205 5.22 -24.08 -8.01
C ASP A 205 5.76 -25.16 -7.06
N ALA A 206 6.10 -24.81 -5.82
CA ALA A 206 6.53 -25.76 -4.81
C ALA A 206 5.41 -26.75 -4.43
N ALA A 207 4.20 -26.23 -4.20
CA ALA A 207 3.04 -27.03 -3.81
C ALA A 207 2.63 -28.03 -4.90
N LEU A 208 2.74 -27.66 -6.19
CA LEU A 208 2.50 -28.57 -7.31
C LEU A 208 3.48 -29.75 -7.36
N ASN A 209 4.67 -29.59 -6.76
CA ASN A 209 5.68 -30.64 -6.61
C ASN A 209 5.59 -31.36 -5.26
N GLY A 210 4.58 -31.06 -4.43
CA GLY A 210 4.37 -31.65 -3.11
C GLY A 210 5.22 -31.06 -1.99
N ASP A 211 5.90 -29.94 -2.23
CA ASP A 211 6.65 -29.20 -1.21
C ASP A 211 5.81 -28.02 -0.68
N TYR A 212 5.45 -28.08 0.59
CA TYR A 212 4.64 -27.06 1.26
C TYR A 212 5.46 -26.15 2.19
N GLN A 213 6.79 -26.28 2.24
CA GLN A 213 7.61 -25.53 3.20
C GLN A 213 7.49 -24.01 2.98
N VAL A 214 7.56 -23.54 1.73
CA VAL A 214 7.43 -22.10 1.43
C VAL A 214 6.03 -21.57 1.77
N PHE A 215 5.00 -22.41 1.62
CA PHE A 215 3.64 -22.06 2.04
C PHE A 215 3.56 -21.89 3.57
N GLU A 216 4.10 -22.84 4.34
CA GLU A 216 4.13 -22.80 5.80
C GLU A 216 4.93 -21.60 6.33
N ASP A 217 6.08 -21.30 5.71
CA ASP A 217 6.90 -20.13 6.01
C ASP A 217 6.12 -18.82 5.73
N MET A 218 5.43 -18.76 4.59
CA MET A 218 4.62 -17.61 4.21
C MET A 218 3.43 -17.39 5.15
N ILE A 219 2.73 -18.46 5.56
CA ILE A 219 1.68 -18.38 6.58
C ILE A 219 2.24 -17.87 7.91
N THR A 220 3.42 -18.34 8.31
CA THR A 220 4.09 -17.93 9.56
C THR A 220 4.31 -16.41 9.60
N VAL A 221 4.88 -15.84 8.54
CA VAL A 221 5.14 -14.39 8.52
C VAL A 221 3.88 -13.55 8.29
N LEU A 222 2.88 -14.04 7.55
CA LEU A 222 1.66 -13.29 7.27
C LEU A 222 0.68 -13.23 8.45
N GLN A 223 0.81 -14.13 9.44
CA GLN A 223 0.09 -14.01 10.70
C GLN A 223 0.61 -12.84 11.56
N ASN A 224 1.89 -12.48 11.41
CA ASN A 224 2.53 -11.35 12.11
C ASN A 224 3.40 -10.53 11.14
N PRO A 225 2.80 -9.85 10.13
CA PRO A 225 3.55 -9.28 9.01
C PRO A 225 4.44 -8.09 9.39
N TYR A 226 4.32 -7.61 10.62
CA TYR A 226 5.06 -6.48 11.19
C TYR A 226 6.29 -6.91 11.99
N ASP A 227 6.34 -8.18 12.41
CA ASP A 227 7.37 -8.70 13.30
C ASP A 227 8.66 -9.00 12.53
N GLU A 228 9.75 -9.25 13.27
CA GLU A 228 11.02 -9.68 12.71
C GLU A 228 11.09 -11.21 12.73
N HIS A 229 11.32 -11.84 11.58
CA HIS A 229 11.54 -13.28 11.46
C HIS A 229 12.89 -13.54 10.76
N ASP A 230 13.98 -13.62 11.53
CA ASP A 230 15.34 -13.67 10.97
C ASP A 230 15.57 -14.85 10.00
N ALA A 231 15.06 -16.04 10.35
CA ALA A 231 15.15 -17.23 9.50
C ALA A 231 14.35 -17.11 8.19
N LEU A 232 13.35 -16.23 8.17
CA LEU A 232 12.41 -16.04 7.06
C LEU A 232 12.63 -14.68 6.35
N ASN A 233 13.78 -14.05 6.55
CA ASN A 233 14.12 -12.77 5.92
C ASN A 233 14.08 -12.81 4.38
N TYR A 234 14.25 -14.00 3.78
CA TYR A 234 14.16 -14.19 2.34
C TYR A 234 12.76 -13.84 1.78
N LEU A 235 11.71 -13.92 2.61
CA LEU A 235 10.33 -13.54 2.24
C LEU A 235 10.08 -12.02 2.29
N ALA A 236 11.02 -11.23 2.81
CA ALA A 236 10.90 -9.76 2.84
C ALA A 236 11.61 -9.09 1.65
N ILE A 237 12.37 -9.86 0.86
CA ILE A 237 13.19 -9.34 -0.23
C ILE A 237 12.27 -8.75 -1.32
N ALA A 238 12.62 -7.57 -1.83
CA ALA A 238 11.92 -6.97 -2.95
C ALA A 238 12.15 -7.81 -4.21
N ALA A 239 11.14 -7.88 -5.07
CA ALA A 239 11.28 -8.56 -6.35
C ALA A 239 12.40 -7.95 -7.20
N ASP A 240 13.09 -8.79 -7.97
CA ASP A 240 14.02 -8.32 -9.01
C ASP A 240 13.27 -7.90 -10.29
N ASN A 241 14.01 -7.34 -11.25
CA ASN A 241 13.44 -6.88 -12.53
C ASN A 241 12.70 -7.97 -13.32
N GLN A 242 13.08 -9.25 -13.19
CA GLN A 242 12.40 -10.35 -13.88
C GLN A 242 11.10 -10.73 -13.16
N GLN A 243 11.15 -10.71 -11.83
CA GLN A 243 10.04 -11.06 -10.94
C GLN A 243 8.92 -10.01 -10.92
N HIS A 244 9.21 -8.74 -11.24
CA HIS A 244 8.21 -7.67 -11.36
C HIS A 244 7.06 -7.96 -12.35
N SER A 245 7.28 -8.84 -13.32
CA SER A 245 6.30 -9.17 -14.35
C SER A 245 5.30 -10.27 -13.95
N ILE A 246 5.52 -10.93 -12.80
CA ILE A 246 4.73 -12.07 -12.36
C ILE A 246 3.34 -11.62 -11.91
N CYS A 247 2.31 -12.24 -12.48
CA CYS A 247 0.91 -12.07 -12.12
C CYS A 247 0.39 -13.39 -11.56
N VAL A 248 -0.24 -13.34 -10.39
CA VAL A 248 -0.94 -14.50 -9.84
C VAL A 248 -2.38 -14.44 -10.34
N SER A 249 -2.82 -15.50 -11.02
CA SER A 249 -4.22 -15.64 -11.44
C SER A 249 -4.78 -16.96 -10.96
N CYS A 250 -6.04 -16.95 -10.53
CA CYS A 250 -6.77 -18.16 -10.16
C CYS A 250 -7.38 -18.90 -11.37
N SER A 251 -7.01 -18.51 -12.59
CA SER A 251 -7.56 -19.05 -13.84
C SER A 251 -6.61 -20.12 -14.38
N SER A 252 -6.99 -21.38 -14.22
CA SER A 252 -6.44 -22.50 -15.02
C SER A 252 -7.12 -22.57 -16.37
#